data_AF-A0A3S0G6B2-F1
#
_entry.id   AF-A0A3S0G6B2-F1
#
_cell.length_a   1.000
_cell.length_b   1.000
_cell.length_c   1.000
_cell.angle_alpha   90.00
_cell.angle_beta   90.00
_cell.angle_gamma   90.00
#
_symmetry.space_group_name_H-M   'P 1'
#
loop_
_entity.id
_entity.type
_entity.pdbx_description
1 polymer ?
#
loop_
_entity_poly.entity_id
_entity_poly.type
_entity_poly.pdbx_seq_one_letter_code
_entity_poly.pdbx_strand_id
1 'polypeptide(L)'
;SQFIFLAFLGFRILSWDDVRGIYRAPWRSAFDKAAREYKFPLFDIPATLGSYAINNLPAILVGSLFGPAFAGYLGVATRLVTGPIVLIATPLSNVFVAEANKSSDRGHMLGVARGLLILVTGLTALPILALGLAAPYLVVPLLGQAWIPTAHIMTALAFMGAAQALSTPLSEVPTLLRRQEVRLVVDAARMVLVFGPLLVGAKMGWEAIDVIYLMAIGGMVGFAIKTAASLYLLKRDTEPAQATLSSPYSIARKQHDEAPVE
;
A
#
# COMPACT_ATOMS: atom_id res chain seq x y z
N SER A 1 -2.84 -8.13 22.87
CA SER A 1 -2.98 -8.73 21.53
C SER A 1 -4.15 -8.08 20.80
N GLN A 2 -4.06 -7.87 19.49
CA GLN A 2 -5.14 -7.25 18.69
C GLN A 2 -6.49 -7.99 18.82
N PHE A 3 -6.45 -9.31 19.10
CA PHE A 3 -7.64 -10.11 19.40
C PHE A 3 -8.40 -9.67 20.64
N ILE A 4 -7.72 -9.30 21.73
CA ILE A 4 -8.38 -8.82 22.95
C ILE A 4 -9.03 -7.46 22.67
N PHE A 5 -8.37 -6.61 21.90
CA PHE A 5 -8.90 -5.32 21.52
C PHE A 5 -10.12 -5.45 20.60
N LEU A 6 -10.07 -6.35 19.62
CA LEU A 6 -11.21 -6.67 18.74
C LEU A 6 -12.37 -7.34 19.50
N ALA A 7 -12.09 -8.23 20.45
CA ALA A 7 -13.10 -8.85 21.28
C ALA A 7 -13.76 -7.81 22.21
N PHE A 8 -12.97 -6.91 22.79
CA PHE A 8 -13.46 -5.82 23.62
C PHE A 8 -14.28 -4.80 22.82
N LEU A 9 -13.81 -4.42 21.63
CA LEU A 9 -14.54 -3.53 20.73
C LEU A 9 -15.83 -4.20 20.24
N GLY A 10 -15.76 -5.48 19.87
CA GLY A 10 -16.90 -6.28 19.45
C GLY A 10 -17.96 -6.40 20.55
N PHE A 11 -17.55 -6.67 21.79
CA PHE A 11 -18.49 -6.75 22.91
C PHE A 11 -19.09 -5.38 23.28
N ARG A 12 -18.34 -4.29 23.08
CA ARG A 12 -18.77 -2.93 23.46
C ARG A 12 -19.56 -2.20 22.37
N ILE A 13 -19.34 -2.52 21.11
CA ILE A 13 -20.03 -1.90 19.97
C ILE A 13 -21.19 -2.75 19.48
N LEU A 14 -21.10 -4.08 19.56
CA LEU A 14 -22.14 -4.97 19.04
C LEU A 14 -23.22 -5.19 20.10
N SER A 15 -24.30 -4.40 20.02
CA SER A 15 -25.50 -4.63 20.83
C SER A 15 -26.19 -5.93 20.37
N TRP A 16 -26.89 -6.60 21.29
CA TRP A 16 -27.67 -7.81 20.99
C TRP A 16 -28.73 -7.58 19.88
N ASP A 17 -29.13 -6.33 19.66
CA ASP A 17 -30.04 -5.94 18.57
C ASP A 17 -29.36 -5.92 17.19
N ASP A 18 -28.07 -5.58 17.12
CA ASP A 18 -27.28 -5.63 15.88
C ASP A 18 -26.98 -7.09 15.48
N VAL A 19 -26.70 -7.95 16.45
CA VAL A 19 -26.51 -9.40 16.21
C VAL A 19 -27.79 -10.06 15.70
N ARG A 20 -28.95 -9.69 16.27
CA ARG A 20 -30.26 -10.14 15.78
C ARG A 20 -30.59 -9.56 14.41
N GLY A 21 -30.15 -8.32 14.12
CA GLY A 21 -30.25 -7.68 12.81
C GLY A 21 -29.41 -8.36 11.73
N ILE A 22 -28.17 -8.75 12.04
CA ILE A 22 -27.28 -9.51 11.14
C ILE A 22 -27.82 -10.93 10.89
N TYR A 23 -28.37 -11.58 11.92
CA TYR A 23 -28.96 -12.91 11.78
C TYR A 23 -30.26 -12.90 10.96
N ARG A 24 -31.02 -11.81 11.00
CA ARG A 24 -32.24 -11.60 10.20
C ARG A 24 -32.01 -10.90 8.87
N ALA A 25 -30.79 -10.44 8.59
CA ALA A 25 -30.47 -9.81 7.33
C ALA A 25 -30.70 -10.81 6.19
N PRO A 26 -31.33 -10.41 5.07
CA PRO A 26 -31.44 -11.28 3.92
C PRO A 26 -30.05 -11.40 3.31
N TRP A 27 -29.28 -12.39 3.75
CA TRP A 27 -27.93 -12.66 3.25
C TRP A 27 -27.91 -12.76 1.74
N ARG A 28 -29.01 -13.22 1.11
CA ARG A 28 -29.18 -13.21 -0.34
C ARG A 28 -29.21 -11.82 -0.97
N SER A 29 -29.87 -10.82 -0.36
CA SER A 29 -29.89 -9.46 -0.90
C SER A 29 -28.60 -8.69 -0.63
N ALA A 30 -27.90 -9.02 0.46
CA ALA A 30 -26.54 -8.55 0.74
C ALA A 30 -25.53 -9.15 -0.25
N PHE A 31 -25.59 -10.46 -0.49
CA PHE A 31 -24.79 -11.13 -1.52
C PHE A 31 -25.16 -10.64 -2.92
N ASP A 32 -26.42 -10.36 -3.24
CA ASP A 32 -26.82 -9.83 -4.55
C ASP A 32 -26.40 -8.35 -4.74
N LYS A 33 -26.33 -7.54 -3.67
CA LYS A 33 -25.77 -6.18 -3.73
C LYS A 33 -24.24 -6.21 -3.85
N ALA A 34 -23.57 -7.09 -3.11
CA ALA A 34 -22.12 -7.32 -3.24
C ALA A 34 -21.76 -7.93 -4.61
N ALA A 35 -22.62 -8.79 -5.15
CA ALA A 35 -22.54 -9.29 -6.51
C ALA A 35 -22.83 -8.16 -7.52
N ARG A 36 -23.81 -7.28 -7.33
CA ARG A 36 -23.99 -6.15 -8.26
C ARG A 36 -22.79 -5.17 -8.30
N GLU A 37 -21.98 -5.11 -7.24
CA GLU A 37 -20.65 -4.47 -7.17
C GLU A 37 -19.49 -5.45 -7.50
N TYR A 38 -19.75 -6.44 -8.37
CA TYR A 38 -19.02 -7.71 -8.65
C TYR A 38 -17.48 -7.64 -8.74
N LYS A 39 -16.89 -6.50 -9.10
CA LYS A 39 -15.44 -6.38 -9.23
C LYS A 39 -14.75 -6.30 -7.87
N PHE A 40 -15.41 -5.72 -6.87
CA PHE A 40 -14.76 -5.37 -5.61
C PHE A 40 -14.32 -6.60 -4.78
N PRO A 41 -15.15 -7.63 -4.50
CA PRO A 41 -14.73 -8.75 -3.65
C PRO A 41 -13.80 -9.74 -4.38
N LEU A 42 -14.00 -9.93 -5.68
CA LEU A 42 -13.29 -10.97 -6.44
C LEU A 42 -11.80 -10.64 -6.64
N PHE A 43 -11.45 -9.36 -6.76
CA PHE A 43 -10.07 -8.90 -6.94
C PHE A 43 -9.44 -8.39 -5.64
N ASP A 44 -10.23 -7.78 -4.75
CA ASP A 44 -9.67 -7.19 -3.53
C ASP A 44 -9.31 -8.25 -2.48
N ILE A 45 -10.06 -9.36 -2.38
CA ILE A 45 -9.73 -10.45 -1.45
C ILE A 45 -8.39 -11.10 -1.80
N PRO A 46 -8.13 -11.57 -3.03
CA PRO A 46 -6.84 -12.14 -3.40
C PRO A 46 -5.70 -11.13 -3.31
N ALA A 47 -5.92 -9.87 -3.73
CA ALA A 47 -4.89 -8.84 -3.67
C ALA A 47 -4.51 -8.49 -2.22
N THR A 48 -5.50 -8.44 -1.32
CA THR A 48 -5.27 -8.20 0.11
C THR A 48 -4.55 -9.38 0.75
N LEU A 49 -5.00 -10.62 0.51
CA LEU A 49 -4.30 -11.82 0.99
C LEU A 49 -2.86 -11.90 0.46
N GLY A 50 -2.65 -11.63 -0.82
CA GLY A 50 -1.31 -11.59 -1.43
C GLY A 50 -0.43 -10.53 -0.77
N SER A 51 -0.95 -9.32 -0.57
CA SER A 51 -0.25 -8.26 0.15
C SER A 51 0.12 -8.65 1.59
N TYR A 52 -0.78 -9.30 2.33
CA TYR A 52 -0.49 -9.82 3.67
C TYR A 52 0.58 -10.92 3.64
N ALA A 53 0.48 -11.84 2.68
CA ALA A 53 1.44 -12.92 2.50
C ALA A 53 2.84 -12.37 2.21
N ILE A 54 2.97 -11.42 1.27
CA ILE A 54 4.24 -10.79 0.91
C ILE A 54 4.89 -10.09 2.11
N ASN A 55 4.11 -9.50 3.01
CA ASN A 55 4.68 -8.75 4.14
C ASN A 55 5.02 -9.64 5.36
N ASN A 56 4.39 -10.81 5.53
CA ASN A 56 4.57 -11.64 6.74
C ASN A 56 5.28 -12.97 6.47
N LEU A 57 5.05 -13.61 5.33
CA LEU A 57 5.67 -14.91 5.02
C LEU A 57 7.18 -14.85 4.84
N PRO A 58 7.83 -13.78 4.36
CA PRO A 58 9.29 -13.77 4.22
C PRO A 58 10.03 -14.09 5.52
N ALA A 59 9.55 -13.56 6.66
CA ALA A 59 10.15 -13.85 7.96
C ALA A 59 10.02 -15.34 8.33
N ILE A 60 8.88 -15.96 8.03
CA ILE A 60 8.62 -17.37 8.28
C ILE A 60 9.50 -18.24 7.37
N LEU A 61 9.56 -17.92 6.07
CA LEU A 61 10.37 -18.66 5.10
C LEU A 61 11.86 -18.56 5.39
N VAL A 62 12.35 -17.36 5.74
CA VAL A 62 13.76 -17.19 6.12
C VAL A 62 14.09 -18.03 7.37
N GLY A 63 13.18 -18.08 8.35
CA GLY A 63 13.33 -18.94 9.52
C GLY A 63 13.35 -20.42 9.21
N SER A 64 12.48 -20.88 8.30
CA SER A 64 12.42 -22.29 7.92
C SER A 64 13.57 -22.73 7.03
N LEU A 65 14.09 -21.83 6.17
CA LEU A 65 15.10 -22.16 5.17
C LEU A 65 16.54 -21.95 5.69
N PHE A 66 16.76 -20.90 6.47
CA PHE A 66 18.11 -20.51 6.95
C PHE A 66 18.27 -20.63 8.48
N GLY A 67 17.21 -21.05 9.18
CA GLY A 67 17.23 -21.31 10.61
C GLY A 67 16.60 -20.20 11.46
N PRO A 68 16.23 -20.52 12.72
CA PRO A 68 15.45 -19.64 13.59
C PRO A 68 16.17 -18.33 13.96
N ALA A 69 17.51 -18.33 14.00
CA ALA A 69 18.30 -17.13 14.27
C ALA A 69 18.07 -16.05 13.20
N PHE A 70 18.07 -16.43 11.91
CA PHE A 70 17.84 -15.50 10.80
C PHE A 70 16.42 -14.94 10.79
N ALA A 71 15.41 -15.71 11.20
CA ALA A 71 14.06 -15.16 11.41
C ALA A 71 14.04 -14.09 12.52
N GLY A 72 14.77 -14.32 13.61
CA GLY A 72 14.94 -13.32 14.67
C GLY A 72 15.61 -12.05 14.15
N TYR A 73 16.72 -12.19 13.43
CA TYR A 73 17.47 -11.06 12.88
C TYR A 73 16.64 -10.24 11.88
N LEU A 74 15.94 -10.91 10.97
CA LEU A 74 15.06 -10.28 9.99
C LEU A 74 13.84 -9.63 10.67
N GLY A 75 13.27 -10.28 11.69
CA GLY A 75 12.14 -9.75 12.44
C GLY A 75 12.47 -8.44 13.16
N VAL A 76 13.65 -8.35 13.79
CA VAL A 76 14.11 -7.11 14.42
C VAL A 76 14.39 -6.02 13.39
N ALA A 77 15.13 -6.34 12.32
CA ALA A 77 15.42 -5.39 11.24
C ALA A 77 14.12 -4.83 10.62
N THR A 78 13.14 -5.69 10.35
CA THR A 78 11.85 -5.30 9.78
C THR A 78 11.11 -4.34 10.69
N ARG A 79 11.05 -4.60 12.01
CA ARG A 79 10.37 -3.70 12.97
C ARG A 79 11.00 -2.31 13.02
N LEU A 80 12.34 -2.24 13.02
CA LEU A 80 13.06 -0.96 13.02
C LEU A 80 12.78 -0.14 11.75
N VAL A 81 12.69 -0.79 10.58
CA VAL A 81 12.41 -0.12 9.31
C VAL A 81 10.93 0.27 9.16
N THR A 82 10.02 -0.62 9.55
CA THR A 82 8.56 -0.42 9.39
C THR A 82 7.94 0.51 10.42
N GLY A 83 8.54 0.67 11.60
CA GLY A 83 8.04 1.55 12.66
C GLY A 83 7.74 2.98 12.17
N PRO A 84 8.72 3.69 11.58
CA PRO A 84 8.51 5.02 11.01
C PRO A 84 7.44 5.06 9.90
N ILE A 85 7.35 4.01 9.07
CA ILE A 85 6.36 3.91 7.99
C ILE A 85 4.95 3.89 8.58
N VAL A 86 4.72 3.05 9.58
CA VAL A 86 3.41 2.93 10.24
C VAL A 86 3.04 4.22 10.98
N LEU A 87 4.01 4.88 11.61
CA LEU A 87 3.77 6.10 12.38
C LEU A 87 3.48 7.32 11.52
N ILE A 88 4.06 7.41 10.31
CA ILE A 88 4.01 8.63 9.50
C ILE A 88 3.31 8.39 8.16
N ALA A 89 3.75 7.41 7.38
CA ALA A 89 3.22 7.20 6.03
C ALA A 89 1.77 6.67 6.03
N THR A 90 1.41 5.81 6.99
CA THR A 90 0.04 5.26 7.08
C THR A 90 -1.02 6.34 7.38
N PRO A 91 -0.85 7.22 8.39
CA PRO A 91 -1.77 8.34 8.59
C PRO A 91 -1.90 9.25 7.37
N LEU A 92 -0.79 9.52 6.66
CA LEU A 92 -0.81 10.31 5.43
C LEU A 92 -1.59 9.63 4.30
N SER A 93 -1.55 8.30 4.20
CA SER A 93 -2.41 7.54 3.31
C SER A 93 -3.89 7.72 3.64
N ASN A 94 -4.26 7.74 4.92
CA ASN A 94 -5.65 7.95 5.33
C ASN A 94 -6.12 9.36 4.97
N VAL A 95 -5.25 10.37 5.08
CA VAL A 95 -5.53 11.75 4.64
C VAL A 95 -5.74 11.79 3.13
N PHE A 96 -4.91 11.11 2.35
CA PHE A 96 -5.08 11.01 0.89
C PHE A 96 -6.47 10.45 0.52
N VAL A 97 -6.84 9.32 1.12
CA VAL A 97 -8.14 8.67 0.89
C VAL A 97 -9.31 9.57 1.30
N ALA A 98 -9.20 10.23 2.45
CA ALA A 98 -10.24 11.17 2.91
C ALA A 98 -10.42 12.33 1.94
N GLU A 99 -9.33 12.87 1.39
CA GLU A 99 -9.37 13.98 0.45
C GLU A 99 -9.90 13.56 -0.92
N ALA A 100 -9.50 12.37 -1.39
CA ALA A 100 -10.03 11.76 -2.61
C ALA A 100 -11.54 11.48 -2.55
N ASN A 101 -12.08 11.21 -1.36
CA ASN A 101 -13.52 10.99 -1.18
C ASN A 101 -14.33 12.30 -1.13
N LYS A 102 -13.71 13.43 -0.76
CA LYS A 102 -14.38 14.75 -0.74
C LYS A 102 -14.45 15.39 -2.12
N SER A 103 -13.44 15.16 -2.95
CA SER A 103 -13.33 15.74 -4.28
C SER A 103 -12.94 14.67 -5.28
N SER A 104 -13.80 14.48 -6.30
CA SER A 104 -13.48 13.62 -7.45
C SER A 104 -12.59 14.34 -8.48
N ASP A 105 -12.14 15.57 -8.20
CA ASP A 105 -11.20 16.28 -9.06
C ASP A 105 -9.82 15.60 -9.01
N ARG A 106 -9.44 15.01 -10.14
CA ARG A 106 -8.16 14.31 -10.29
C ARG A 106 -6.95 15.25 -10.26
N GLY A 107 -7.11 16.50 -10.69
CA GLY A 107 -6.05 17.51 -10.59
C GLY A 107 -5.70 17.81 -9.13
N HIS A 108 -6.73 17.98 -8.30
CA HIS A 108 -6.59 18.10 -6.84
C HIS A 108 -5.96 16.85 -6.23
N MET A 109 -6.46 15.65 -6.56
CA MET A 109 -5.89 14.39 -6.07
C MET A 109 -4.40 14.24 -6.41
N LEU A 110 -3.98 14.63 -7.63
CA LEU A 110 -2.58 14.61 -8.04
C LEU A 110 -1.73 15.63 -7.26
N GLY A 111 -2.29 16.81 -6.97
CA GLY A 111 -1.65 17.84 -6.13
C GLY A 111 -1.41 17.33 -4.71
N VAL A 112 -2.44 16.73 -4.09
CA VAL A 112 -2.36 16.12 -2.76
C VAL A 112 -1.35 14.97 -2.76
N ALA A 113 -1.39 14.08 -3.76
CA ALA A 113 -0.44 12.99 -3.91
C ALA A 113 1.02 13.48 -3.95
N ARG A 114 1.32 14.53 -4.72
CA ARG A 114 2.67 15.11 -4.79
C ARG A 114 3.11 15.71 -3.46
N GLY A 115 2.23 16.45 -2.78
CA GLY A 115 2.53 17.02 -1.46
C GLY A 115 2.84 15.95 -0.43
N LEU A 116 2.04 14.88 -0.39
CA LEU A 116 2.26 13.74 0.50
C LEU A 116 3.54 12.98 0.17
N LEU A 117 3.89 12.81 -1.11
CA LEU A 117 5.15 12.19 -1.50
C LEU A 117 6.36 12.99 -1.02
N ILE A 118 6.33 14.32 -1.13
CA ILE A 118 7.41 15.19 -0.61
C ILE A 118 7.53 15.02 0.90
N LEU A 119 6.40 15.05 1.61
CA LEU A 119 6.36 14.91 3.07
C LEU A 119 6.91 13.55 3.52
N VAL A 120 6.45 12.45 2.89
CA VAL A 120 6.92 11.09 3.18
C VAL A 120 8.40 10.91 2.82
N THR A 121 8.85 11.53 1.74
CA THR A 121 10.27 11.50 1.37
C THR A 121 11.12 12.10 2.49
N GLY A 122 10.77 13.30 2.95
CA GLY A 122 11.52 14.00 3.99
C GLY A 122 11.40 13.39 5.38
N LEU A 123 10.19 13.00 5.79
CA LEU A 123 9.91 12.56 7.16
C LEU A 123 10.03 11.05 7.37
N THR A 124 10.10 10.25 6.32
CA THR A 124 10.08 8.79 6.45
C THR A 124 11.15 8.11 5.60
N ALA A 125 11.15 8.33 4.28
CA ALA A 125 12.07 7.62 3.39
C ALA A 125 13.54 7.97 3.67
N LEU A 126 13.87 9.26 3.77
CA LEU A 126 15.23 9.71 4.07
C LEU A 126 15.70 9.27 5.47
N PRO A 127 14.92 9.41 6.56
CA PRO A 127 15.27 8.85 7.87
C PRO A 127 15.51 7.35 7.85
N ILE A 128 14.68 6.57 7.14
CA ILE A 128 14.86 5.12 7.03
C ILE A 128 16.18 4.79 6.33
N LEU A 129 16.50 5.48 5.22
CA LEU A 129 17.78 5.29 4.52
C LEU A 129 18.96 5.65 5.42
N ALA A 130 18.89 6.79 6.12
CA ALA A 130 19.92 7.22 7.06
C ALA A 130 20.13 6.18 8.17
N LEU A 131 19.04 5.68 8.76
CA LEU A 131 19.09 4.62 9.78
C LEU A 131 19.69 3.33 9.22
N GLY A 132 19.30 2.90 8.02
CA GLY A 132 19.80 1.69 7.39
C GLY A 132 21.29 1.74 7.02
N LEU A 133 21.75 2.88 6.52
CA LEU A 133 23.17 3.08 6.20
C LEU A 133 24.02 3.23 7.48
N ALA A 134 23.45 3.83 8.53
CA ALA A 134 24.08 3.90 9.84
C ALA A 134 23.93 2.59 10.65
N ALA A 135 23.17 1.61 10.19
CA ALA A 135 22.85 0.39 10.94
C ALA A 135 24.09 -0.37 11.45
N PRO A 136 25.18 -0.55 10.68
CA PRO A 136 26.40 -1.20 11.18
C PRO A 136 27.01 -0.50 12.41
N TYR A 137 26.85 0.81 12.52
CA TYR A 137 27.38 1.63 13.61
C TYR A 137 26.39 1.77 14.78
N LEU A 138 25.09 1.61 14.54
CA LEU A 138 24.04 1.77 15.55
C LEU A 138 23.64 0.45 16.21
N VAL A 139 23.55 -0.63 15.44
CA VAL A 139 23.01 -1.91 15.92
C VAL A 139 23.95 -2.56 16.93
N VAL A 140 25.26 -2.53 16.68
CA VAL A 140 26.23 -3.19 17.58
C VAL A 140 26.29 -2.52 18.96
N PRO A 141 26.36 -1.18 19.10
CA PRO A 141 26.32 -0.55 20.42
C PRO A 141 24.96 -0.69 21.14
N LEU A 142 23.85 -0.72 20.40
CA LEU A 142 22.51 -0.77 21.00
C LEU A 142 22.05 -2.18 21.38
N LEU A 143 22.31 -3.17 20.53
CA LEU A 143 21.84 -4.55 20.71
C LEU A 143 22.97 -5.54 21.04
N GLY A 144 24.22 -5.21 20.76
CA GLY A 144 25.39 -6.06 20.99
C GLY A 144 25.89 -6.79 19.74
N GLN A 145 27.06 -7.42 19.86
CA GLN A 145 27.79 -8.09 18.76
C GLN A 145 26.99 -9.22 18.09
N ALA A 146 26.11 -9.90 18.83
CA ALA A 146 25.28 -10.99 18.29
C ALA A 146 24.28 -10.54 17.20
N TRP A 147 24.06 -9.23 17.05
CA TRP A 147 23.10 -8.64 16.11
C TRP A 147 23.75 -8.04 14.86
N ILE A 148 25.04 -8.31 14.61
CA ILE A 148 25.71 -7.91 13.35
C ILE A 148 24.90 -8.31 12.11
N PRO A 149 24.34 -9.55 11.99
CA PRO A 149 23.52 -9.91 10.85
C PRO A 149 22.29 -9.01 10.67
N THR A 150 21.68 -8.56 11.77
CA THR A 150 20.56 -7.59 11.73
C THR A 150 20.98 -6.25 11.15
N ALA A 151 22.20 -5.79 11.40
CA ALA A 151 22.69 -4.55 10.80
C ALA A 151 22.72 -4.64 9.27
N HIS A 152 23.29 -5.72 8.72
CA HIS A 152 23.33 -5.96 7.28
C HIS A 152 21.92 -6.09 6.66
N ILE A 153 21.05 -6.87 7.30
CA ILE A 153 19.66 -7.02 6.86
C ILE A 153 18.93 -5.67 6.90
N MET A 154 19.15 -4.86 7.93
CA MET A 154 18.54 -3.54 8.07
C MET A 154 19.00 -2.59 6.97
N THR A 155 20.28 -2.62 6.58
CA THR A 155 20.77 -1.86 5.43
C THR A 155 20.05 -2.27 4.13
N ALA A 156 19.90 -3.57 3.86
CA ALA A 156 19.16 -4.05 2.70
C ALA A 156 17.68 -3.61 2.73
N LEU A 157 17.03 -3.78 3.88
CA LEU A 157 15.62 -3.43 4.06
C LEU A 157 15.36 -1.93 4.04
N ALA A 158 16.32 -1.07 4.40
CA ALA A 158 16.11 0.37 4.40
C ALA A 158 15.79 0.92 3.00
N PHE A 159 16.48 0.40 1.99
CA PHE A 159 16.22 0.71 0.60
C PHE A 159 14.81 0.27 0.15
N MET A 160 14.41 -0.94 0.50
CA MET A 160 13.06 -1.43 0.28
C MET A 160 12.02 -0.62 1.07
N GLY A 161 12.32 -0.25 2.30
CA GLY A 161 11.47 0.49 3.23
C GLY A 161 11.24 1.94 2.78
N ALA A 162 12.25 2.58 2.21
CA ALA A 162 12.12 3.89 1.60
C ALA A 162 11.15 3.85 0.40
N ALA A 163 11.29 2.87 -0.49
CA ALA A 163 10.36 2.66 -1.59
C ALA A 163 8.95 2.32 -1.09
N GLN A 164 8.84 1.50 -0.04
CA GLN A 164 7.57 1.19 0.62
C GLN A 164 6.89 2.46 1.13
N ALA A 165 7.62 3.30 1.87
CA ALA A 165 7.10 4.53 2.44
C ALA A 165 6.45 5.40 1.35
N LEU A 166 7.16 5.63 0.24
CA LEU A 166 6.67 6.40 -0.90
C LEU A 166 5.43 5.77 -1.55
N SER A 167 5.36 4.44 -1.59
CA SER A 167 4.21 3.72 -2.12
C SER A 167 2.98 3.78 -1.22
N THR A 168 3.14 3.96 0.09
CA THR A 168 2.04 3.83 1.08
C THR A 168 0.90 4.82 0.82
N PRO A 169 1.11 6.15 0.66
CA PRO A 169 -0.01 7.08 0.45
C PRO A 169 -0.80 6.83 -0.84
N LEU A 170 -0.17 6.16 -1.81
CA LEU A 170 -0.71 5.93 -3.15
C LEU A 170 -1.22 4.49 -3.33
N SER A 171 -1.22 3.68 -2.28
CA SER A 171 -1.61 2.26 -2.37
C SER A 171 -3.07 2.09 -2.77
N GLU A 172 -3.93 3.01 -2.34
CA GLU A 172 -5.38 2.96 -2.59
C GLU A 172 -5.81 3.60 -3.91
N VAL A 173 -4.91 4.25 -4.64
CA VAL A 173 -5.22 4.90 -5.92
C VAL A 173 -5.91 3.94 -6.92
N PRO A 174 -5.41 2.71 -7.16
CA PRO A 174 -6.07 1.79 -8.08
C PRO A 174 -7.47 1.39 -7.60
N THR A 175 -7.67 1.27 -6.28
CA THR A 175 -8.97 0.95 -5.68
C THR A 175 -9.95 2.12 -5.87
N LEU A 176 -9.51 3.35 -5.57
CA LEU A 176 -10.29 4.58 -5.75
C LEU A 176 -10.71 4.80 -7.21
N LEU A 177 -9.83 4.45 -8.16
CA LEU A 177 -10.10 4.56 -9.60
C LEU A 177 -10.81 3.32 -10.19
N ARG A 178 -11.21 2.35 -9.37
CA ARG A 178 -11.85 1.08 -9.81
C ARG A 178 -10.99 0.29 -10.82
N ARG A 179 -9.66 0.39 -10.70
CA ARG A 179 -8.62 -0.30 -11.51
C ARG A 179 -7.93 -1.40 -10.70
N GLN A 180 -8.72 -2.25 -10.05
CA GLN A 180 -8.21 -3.31 -9.18
C GLN A 180 -7.36 -4.34 -9.94
N GLU A 181 -7.56 -4.48 -11.26
CA GLU A 181 -6.71 -5.29 -12.13
C GLU A 181 -5.23 -4.88 -12.05
N VAL A 182 -4.95 -3.57 -11.98
CA VAL A 182 -3.57 -3.05 -11.91
C VAL A 182 -2.96 -3.40 -10.55
N ARG A 183 -3.72 -3.27 -9.47
CA ARG A 183 -3.26 -3.65 -8.12
C ARG A 183 -2.89 -5.12 -8.07
N LEU A 184 -3.73 -6.00 -8.61
CA LEU A 184 -3.48 -7.44 -8.64
C LEU A 184 -2.20 -7.78 -9.41
N VAL A 185 -2.01 -7.22 -10.61
CA VAL A 185 -0.81 -7.47 -11.43
C VAL A 185 0.45 -7.00 -10.72
N VAL A 186 0.43 -5.82 -10.11
CA VAL A 186 1.56 -5.28 -9.36
C VAL A 186 1.89 -6.11 -8.14
N ASP A 187 0.88 -6.49 -7.34
CA ASP A 187 1.08 -7.30 -6.15
C ASP A 187 1.58 -8.71 -6.53
N ALA A 188 1.09 -9.30 -7.62
CA ALA A 188 1.58 -10.58 -8.16
C ALA A 188 3.03 -10.48 -8.66
N ALA A 189 3.38 -9.42 -9.39
CA ALA A 189 4.76 -9.18 -9.83
C ALA A 189 5.70 -9.04 -8.62
N ARG A 190 5.30 -8.27 -7.61
CA ARG A 190 6.05 -8.12 -6.35
C ARG A 190 6.18 -9.44 -5.61
N MET A 191 5.14 -10.28 -5.61
CA MET A 191 5.18 -11.61 -5.01
C MET A 191 6.30 -12.46 -5.63
N VAL A 192 6.38 -12.49 -6.96
CA VAL A 192 7.43 -13.22 -7.68
C VAL A 192 8.81 -12.64 -7.37
N LEU A 193 8.95 -11.31 -7.35
CA LEU A 193 10.23 -10.64 -7.06
C LEU A 193 10.73 -10.87 -5.63
N VAL A 194 9.83 -11.06 -4.66
CA VAL A 194 10.19 -11.30 -3.24
C VAL A 194 10.43 -12.79 -2.96
N PHE A 195 9.52 -13.66 -3.40
CA PHE A 195 9.61 -15.09 -3.11
C PHE A 195 10.55 -15.84 -4.06
N GLY A 196 10.76 -15.35 -5.29
CA GLY A 196 11.67 -15.96 -6.27
C GLY A 196 13.09 -16.14 -5.71
N PRO A 197 13.75 -15.07 -5.25
CA PRO A 197 15.08 -15.17 -4.64
C PRO A 197 15.11 -16.09 -3.41
N LEU A 198 14.10 -16.04 -2.55
CA LEU A 198 14.01 -16.89 -1.35
C LEU A 198 13.99 -18.38 -1.70
N LEU A 199 13.14 -18.77 -2.66
CA LEU A 199 12.95 -20.18 -3.03
C LEU A 199 14.10 -20.72 -3.89
N VAL A 200 14.62 -19.90 -4.82
CA VAL A 200 15.73 -20.31 -5.69
C VAL A 200 17.04 -20.29 -4.93
N GLY A 201 17.31 -19.23 -4.18
CA GLY A 201 18.55 -19.08 -3.40
C GLY A 201 18.70 -20.17 -2.34
N ALA A 202 17.61 -20.54 -1.65
CA ALA A 202 17.65 -21.65 -0.70
C ALA A 202 17.93 -23.01 -1.37
N LYS A 203 17.40 -23.26 -2.57
CA LYS A 203 17.67 -24.51 -3.31
C LYS A 203 19.10 -24.56 -3.86
N MET A 204 19.66 -23.42 -4.25
CA MET A 204 21.02 -23.31 -4.78
C MET A 204 22.09 -23.23 -3.68
N GLY A 205 21.69 -23.21 -2.41
CA GLY A 205 22.62 -23.14 -1.27
C GLY A 205 23.31 -21.79 -1.11
N TRP A 206 22.69 -20.69 -1.56
CA TRP A 206 23.22 -19.33 -1.38
C TRP A 206 23.20 -18.91 0.09
N GLU A 207 24.10 -17.99 0.46
CA GLU A 207 24.11 -17.44 1.80
C GLU A 207 22.81 -16.66 2.11
N ALA A 208 22.34 -16.78 3.35
CA ALA A 208 21.08 -16.18 3.78
C ALA A 208 21.06 -14.65 3.56
N ILE A 209 22.20 -13.99 3.78
CA ILE A 209 22.34 -12.54 3.63
C ILE A 209 22.13 -12.15 2.15
N ASP A 210 22.81 -12.80 1.21
CA ASP A 210 22.68 -12.51 -0.22
C ASP A 210 21.23 -12.69 -0.71
N VAL A 211 20.58 -13.77 -0.26
CA VAL A 211 19.18 -14.04 -0.58
C VAL A 211 18.26 -12.93 -0.04
N ILE A 212 18.52 -12.45 1.18
CA ILE A 212 17.76 -11.34 1.78
C ILE A 212 18.00 -10.03 1.02
N TYR A 213 19.23 -9.78 0.54
CA TYR A 213 19.52 -8.61 -0.31
C TYR A 213 18.75 -8.66 -1.63
N LEU A 214 18.74 -9.82 -2.31
CA LEU A 214 17.99 -9.98 -3.55
C LEU A 214 16.48 -9.86 -3.33
N MET A 215 15.96 -10.42 -2.24
CA MET A 215 14.58 -10.24 -1.81
C MET A 215 14.25 -8.76 -1.57
N ALA A 216 15.12 -8.01 -0.89
CA ALA A 216 14.93 -6.59 -0.60
C ALA A 216 14.96 -5.73 -1.88
N ILE A 217 15.87 -6.03 -2.82
CA ILE A 217 15.92 -5.40 -4.14
C ILE A 217 14.63 -5.68 -4.92
N GLY A 218 14.18 -6.94 -4.97
CA GLY A 218 12.92 -7.32 -5.60
C GLY A 218 11.72 -6.62 -4.98
N GLY A 219 11.70 -6.50 -3.66
CA GLY A 219 10.70 -5.75 -2.91
C GLY A 219 10.71 -4.25 -3.24
N MET A 220 11.90 -3.63 -3.31
CA MET A 220 12.07 -2.22 -3.68
C MET A 220 11.53 -1.97 -5.09
N VAL A 221 11.90 -2.80 -6.06
CA VAL A 221 11.42 -2.72 -7.44
C VAL A 221 9.90 -2.86 -7.47
N GLY A 222 9.33 -3.82 -6.73
CA GLY A 222 7.89 -3.98 -6.62
C GLY A 222 7.16 -2.74 -6.08
N PHE A 223 7.70 -2.09 -5.04
CA PHE A 223 7.15 -0.84 -4.52
C PHE A 223 7.30 0.35 -5.48
N ALA A 224 8.43 0.42 -6.19
CA ALA A 224 8.64 1.44 -7.22
C ALA A 224 7.63 1.29 -8.36
N ILE A 225 7.39 0.05 -8.83
CA ILE A 225 6.37 -0.25 -9.84
C ILE A 225 4.98 0.16 -9.33
N LYS A 226 4.64 -0.17 -8.08
CA LYS A 226 3.35 0.21 -7.46
C LYS A 226 3.15 1.72 -7.45
N THR A 227 4.16 2.46 -7.00
CA THR A 227 4.14 3.93 -6.96
C THR A 227 4.00 4.52 -8.36
N ALA A 228 4.78 4.02 -9.33
CA ALA A 228 4.74 4.47 -10.72
C ALA A 228 3.39 4.19 -11.37
N ALA A 229 2.81 3.01 -11.15
CA ALA A 229 1.49 2.63 -11.64
C ALA A 229 0.40 3.56 -11.07
N SER A 230 0.42 3.85 -9.77
CA SER A 230 -0.52 4.78 -9.15
C SER A 230 -0.39 6.20 -9.71
N LEU A 231 0.82 6.72 -9.88
CA LEU A 231 1.05 8.04 -10.47
C LEU A 231 0.65 8.11 -11.95
N TYR A 232 0.91 7.04 -12.71
CA TYR A 232 0.48 6.93 -14.11
C TYR A 232 -1.04 6.94 -14.22
N LEU A 233 -1.73 6.18 -13.38
CA LEU A 233 -3.19 6.17 -13.33
C LEU A 233 -3.74 7.55 -12.97
N LEU A 234 -3.17 8.26 -12.01
CA LEU A 234 -3.59 9.63 -11.70
C LEU A 234 -3.41 10.57 -12.92
N LYS A 235 -2.26 10.51 -13.60
CA LYS A 235 -1.97 11.39 -14.75
C LYS A 235 -2.84 11.12 -15.98
N ARG A 236 -2.87 9.86 -16.46
CA ARG A 236 -3.56 9.48 -17.70
C ARG A 236 -5.05 9.81 -17.67
N ASP A 237 -5.66 9.64 -16.51
CA ASP A 237 -7.08 9.87 -16.32
C ASP A 237 -7.42 11.36 -16.07
N THR A 238 -6.41 12.22 -15.94
CA THR A 238 -6.58 13.68 -15.90
C THR A 238 -6.60 14.29 -17.33
N GLU A 239 -6.01 13.61 -18.31
CA GLU A 239 -5.98 13.99 -19.74
C GLU A 239 -6.87 13.04 -20.57
N PRO A 240 -8.22 13.15 -20.49
CA PRO A 240 -8.98 13.65 -21.66
C PRO A 240 -10.36 14.30 -21.34
N ALA A 241 -10.68 14.64 -20.09
CA ALA A 241 -12.04 15.13 -19.74
C ALA A 241 -12.30 16.60 -20.13
N GLN A 242 -11.26 17.40 -20.37
CA GLN A 242 -11.41 18.79 -20.82
C GLN A 242 -11.63 18.93 -22.34
N ALA A 243 -11.33 17.90 -23.13
CA ALA A 243 -11.47 17.94 -24.59
C ALA A 243 -12.88 17.57 -25.10
N THR A 244 -13.74 16.98 -24.25
CA THR A 244 -15.06 16.46 -24.67
C THR A 244 -16.26 17.26 -24.18
N LEU A 245 -16.06 18.33 -23.39
CA LEU A 245 -17.16 19.19 -22.92
C LEU A 245 -17.34 20.49 -23.71
N SER A 246 -16.57 20.74 -24.76
CA SER A 246 -16.91 21.76 -25.76
C SER A 246 -17.85 21.17 -26.82
N SER A 247 -19.08 20.85 -26.42
CA SER A 247 -20.18 20.61 -27.37
C SER A 247 -20.86 21.95 -27.72
N PRO A 248 -21.19 22.24 -29.00
CA PRO A 248 -21.47 23.58 -29.52
C PRO A 248 -22.92 24.06 -29.30
N TYR A 249 -23.51 23.81 -28.13
CA TYR A 249 -24.95 24.02 -27.90
C TYR A 249 -25.33 25.25 -27.06
N SER A 250 -24.50 26.30 -27.00
CA SER A 250 -24.84 27.54 -26.28
C SER A 250 -25.11 28.77 -27.17
N ILE A 251 -25.10 28.64 -28.50
CA ILE A 251 -25.48 29.74 -29.42
C ILE A 251 -26.86 29.46 -30.01
N ALA A 252 -27.92 29.52 -29.19
CA ALA A 252 -29.30 29.63 -29.69
C ALA A 252 -30.26 30.10 -28.59
N ARG A 253 -29.90 31.15 -27.83
CA ARG A 253 -30.88 31.84 -26.97
C ARG A 253 -30.52 33.31 -26.70
N LYS A 254 -30.25 34.05 -27.79
CA LYS A 254 -30.26 35.52 -27.80
C LYS A 254 -30.69 35.99 -29.18
N GLN A 255 -31.98 35.86 -29.49
CA GLN A 255 -32.65 36.57 -30.58
C GLN A 255 -34.14 36.19 -30.56
N HIS A 256 -34.89 36.78 -29.62
CA HIS A 256 -36.30 37.13 -29.73
C HIS A 256 -36.77 37.58 -28.34
N ASP A 257 -36.54 38.85 -28.03
CA ASP A 257 -37.40 39.64 -27.14
C ASP A 257 -36.92 41.10 -27.17
N GLU A 258 -36.91 41.69 -28.37
CA GLU A 258 -36.97 43.14 -28.52
C GLU A 258 -37.85 43.42 -29.74
N ALA A 259 -39.12 43.69 -29.49
CA ALA A 259 -39.99 44.44 -30.39
C ALA A 259 -40.74 45.46 -29.52
N PRO A 260 -40.50 46.77 -29.69
CA PRO A 260 -41.27 47.81 -29.05
C PRO A 260 -42.43 48.20 -29.98
N VAL A 261 -43.67 48.13 -29.51
CA VAL A 261 -44.80 48.81 -30.16
C VAL A 261 -45.79 49.27 -29.08
N GLU A 262 -45.84 50.60 -28.96
CA GLU A 262 -46.95 51.50 -28.56
C GLU A 262 -47.89 51.14 -27.40
#